data_AF-A0A1Y5RXK1-F1
#
_entry.id   AF-A0A1Y5RXK1-F1
#
_cell.length_a   1.000
_cell.length_b   1.000
_cell.length_c   1.000
_cell.angle_alpha   90.00
_cell.angle_beta   90.00
_cell.angle_gamma   90.00
#
_symmetry.space_group_name_H-M   'P 1'
#
loop_
_entity.id
_entity.type
_entity.pdbx_description
1 polymer ?
#
loop_
_entity_poly.entity_id
_entity_poly.type
_entity_poly.pdbx_seq_one_letter_code
_entity_poly.pdbx_strand_id
1 'polypeptide(L)'
;MTITTFLRSATALALTTGAAFAEAPVLVTSTADSGAGSFRAALETLADTGGQIVVTAEGDITIDSTLDYAGTAPLYVFGAGQTVRTAANATLFAATAGADLTINGLNFAGPGGFDIENRGDIDGPAGKGIFVDVRDDQQGYVSLVLENVTVSGVANHGVHVSDCDLADACGGGAGGSGGGSEASIIVRLAGVTIDNVGHGKFDADGLRVDERAAGSINFSATASTFRNVGADGVELDDGQAGDVRVIVTGSAFVGNGAYCDPQILAAFMPDAPEGEFDEGTMPEADIPGPVTGAPDDSCIEREVDTYDDGTVEEYAFGIDLDDGFDVDEAGDGSVVATLADTTISRNLDEGLDLDEEGPGGIDLVLIDTAASGNTDDGFKTSEEDAGDVSGLMLGTSAADNGGVGAVFEEADGGDVTVIVQGSMTMGNDDGGTGLEVVQEDGGSGRLVVTSSDIQEEIEVDGVDRSDM
;
A
#
# COMPACT_ATOMS: atom_id res chain seq x y z
N MET A 1 9.46 -18.76 -83.49
CA MET A 1 9.34 -19.40 -82.16
C MET A 1 10.66 -19.15 -81.47
N THR A 2 10.73 -18.02 -80.77
CA THR A 2 11.99 -17.43 -80.32
C THR A 2 11.81 -17.16 -78.84
N ILE A 3 12.49 -17.97 -78.02
CA ILE A 3 12.35 -17.98 -76.56
C ILE A 3 13.24 -16.90 -75.97
N THR A 4 12.59 -16.04 -75.19
CA THR A 4 13.13 -14.92 -74.42
C THR A 4 13.89 -15.43 -73.19
N THR A 5 15.15 -15.04 -73.02
CA THR A 5 15.93 -15.33 -71.82
C THR A 5 15.82 -14.15 -70.84
N PHE A 6 15.26 -14.42 -69.66
CA PHE A 6 15.11 -13.49 -68.55
C PHE A 6 16.47 -13.20 -67.88
N LEU A 7 16.80 -11.91 -67.75
CA LEU A 7 17.83 -11.39 -66.84
C LEU A 7 17.29 -11.47 -65.40
N ARG A 8 18.00 -12.15 -64.49
CA ARG A 8 17.77 -12.06 -63.05
C ARG A 8 18.80 -11.11 -62.44
N SER A 9 18.33 -9.96 -61.97
CA SER A 9 19.07 -9.06 -61.09
C SER A 9 19.11 -9.66 -59.69
N ALA A 10 20.29 -9.86 -59.14
CA ALA A 10 20.51 -10.20 -57.74
C ALA A 10 20.63 -8.90 -56.95
N THR A 11 19.58 -8.54 -56.20
CA THR A 11 19.63 -7.47 -55.20
C THR A 11 20.17 -8.08 -53.91
N ALA A 12 21.40 -7.73 -53.54
CA ALA A 12 21.97 -8.08 -52.25
C ALA A 12 21.30 -7.23 -51.16
N LEU A 13 20.43 -7.85 -50.36
CA LEU A 13 19.87 -7.27 -49.16
C LEU A 13 20.94 -7.37 -48.06
N ALA A 14 21.65 -6.26 -47.82
CA ALA A 14 22.57 -6.16 -46.69
C ALA A 14 21.73 -6.05 -45.41
N LEU A 15 21.50 -7.18 -44.72
CA LEU A 15 21.09 -7.18 -43.32
C LEU A 15 22.26 -6.61 -42.52
N THR A 16 22.18 -5.32 -42.17
CA THR A 16 22.97 -4.76 -41.09
C THR A 16 22.25 -5.12 -39.80
N THR A 17 22.62 -6.25 -39.20
CA THR A 17 22.34 -6.51 -37.79
C THR A 17 23.20 -5.54 -36.99
N GLY A 18 22.69 -4.33 -36.79
CA GLY A 18 23.24 -3.42 -35.81
C GLY A 18 23.10 -4.09 -34.45
N ALA A 19 24.22 -4.53 -33.87
CA ALA A 19 24.26 -4.77 -32.45
C ALA A 19 23.92 -3.42 -31.80
N ALA A 20 22.77 -3.34 -31.12
CA ALA A 20 22.49 -2.23 -30.23
C ALA A 20 23.62 -2.22 -29.20
N PHE A 21 24.56 -1.29 -29.34
CA PHE A 21 25.52 -1.04 -28.29
C PHE A 21 24.70 -0.47 -27.13
N ALA A 22 24.63 -1.20 -26.01
CA ALA A 22 24.14 -0.63 -24.77
C ALA A 22 24.95 0.66 -24.52
N GLU A 23 24.24 1.78 -24.42
CA GLU A 23 24.87 3.07 -24.16
C GLU A 23 25.63 2.98 -22.83
N ALA A 24 26.82 3.58 -22.77
CA ALA A 24 27.62 3.53 -21.56
C ALA A 24 26.86 4.23 -20.41
N PRO A 25 26.94 3.72 -19.17
CA PRO A 25 26.23 4.35 -18.05
C PRO A 25 26.68 5.79 -17.83
N VAL A 26 25.73 6.65 -17.45
CA VAL A 26 26.02 8.01 -17.01
C VAL A 26 26.50 7.98 -15.56
N LEU A 27 27.66 8.60 -15.30
CA LEU A 27 28.25 8.58 -13.97
C LEU A 27 27.86 9.82 -13.17
N VAL A 28 27.33 9.60 -11.96
CA VAL A 28 27.23 10.65 -10.94
C VAL A 28 28.54 10.64 -10.15
N THR A 29 29.29 11.73 -10.23
CA THR A 29 30.64 11.88 -9.66
C THR A 29 30.73 13.02 -8.64
N SER A 30 29.65 13.79 -8.49
CA SER A 30 29.54 14.93 -7.59
C SER A 30 28.42 14.71 -6.58
N THR A 31 28.62 15.21 -5.36
CA THR A 31 27.60 15.26 -4.30
C THR A 31 26.77 16.54 -4.32
N ALA A 32 27.09 17.48 -5.21
CA ALA A 32 26.35 18.73 -5.34
C ALA A 32 25.01 18.53 -6.04
N ASP A 33 24.00 19.33 -5.66
CA ASP A 33 22.65 19.33 -6.22
C ASP A 33 22.63 19.43 -7.76
N SER A 34 23.48 20.29 -8.34
CA SER A 34 23.45 20.59 -9.77
C SER A 34 24.84 20.81 -10.38
N GLY A 35 24.87 20.88 -11.71
CA GLY A 35 26.09 21.03 -12.51
C GLY A 35 26.67 19.72 -13.02
N ALA A 36 27.76 19.79 -13.76
CA ALA A 36 28.36 18.62 -14.41
C ALA A 36 28.72 17.52 -13.39
N GLY A 37 28.27 16.29 -13.65
CA GLY A 37 28.51 15.13 -12.80
C GLY A 37 27.60 15.01 -11.57
N SER A 38 26.64 15.93 -11.38
CA SER A 38 25.56 15.79 -10.39
C SER A 38 24.55 14.73 -10.81
N PHE A 39 23.70 14.30 -9.86
CA PHE A 39 22.58 13.40 -10.17
C PHE A 39 21.58 14.09 -11.12
N ARG A 40 21.22 15.34 -10.86
CA ARG A 40 20.32 16.12 -11.72
C ARG A 40 20.78 16.15 -13.19
N ALA A 41 22.07 16.43 -13.43
CA ALA A 41 22.63 16.41 -14.78
C ALA A 41 22.59 15.01 -15.44
N ALA A 42 22.67 13.94 -14.66
CA ALA A 42 22.54 12.58 -15.17
C ALA A 42 21.10 12.26 -15.59
N LEU A 43 20.10 12.69 -14.82
CA LEU A 43 18.69 12.56 -15.17
C LEU A 43 18.37 13.33 -16.47
N GLU A 44 18.82 14.60 -16.55
CA GLU A 44 18.66 15.42 -17.76
C GLU A 44 19.29 14.78 -19.00
N THR A 45 20.41 14.06 -18.83
CA THR A 45 21.08 13.37 -19.95
C THR A 45 20.25 12.20 -20.48
N LEU A 46 19.50 11.53 -19.61
CA LEU A 46 18.76 10.31 -19.94
C LEU A 46 17.27 10.54 -20.19
N ALA A 47 16.76 11.77 -20.01
CA ALA A 47 15.33 12.08 -20.12
C ALA A 47 14.69 11.59 -21.43
N ASP A 48 15.42 11.64 -22.56
CA ASP A 48 14.89 11.22 -23.86
C ASP A 48 15.13 9.74 -24.19
N THR A 49 16.16 9.11 -23.61
CA THR A 49 16.66 7.80 -24.04
C THR A 49 16.51 6.71 -22.99
N GLY A 50 16.30 7.07 -21.74
CA GLY A 50 16.44 6.19 -20.59
C GLY A 50 17.87 5.66 -20.48
N GLY A 51 18.08 4.68 -19.61
CA GLY A 51 19.37 4.01 -19.47
C GLY A 51 19.84 3.91 -18.03
N GLN A 52 21.15 3.82 -17.85
CA GLN A 52 21.76 3.50 -16.57
C GLN A 52 22.52 4.68 -15.97
N ILE A 53 22.25 4.98 -14.71
CA ILE A 53 23.01 5.87 -13.85
C ILE A 53 23.82 5.04 -12.87
N VAL A 54 25.11 5.35 -12.72
CA VAL A 54 25.96 4.75 -11.69
C VAL A 54 26.49 5.86 -10.78
N VAL A 55 26.18 5.78 -9.49
CA VAL A 55 26.62 6.72 -8.48
C VAL A 55 28.00 6.33 -7.96
N THR A 56 28.99 7.10 -8.40
CA THR A 56 30.42 6.95 -8.04
C THR A 56 30.93 8.07 -7.14
N ALA A 57 30.08 9.05 -6.83
CA ALA A 57 30.40 10.13 -5.90
C ALA A 57 30.78 9.56 -4.52
N GLU A 58 31.84 10.12 -3.93
CA GLU A 58 32.26 9.79 -2.58
C GLU A 58 31.44 10.63 -1.57
N GLY A 59 30.41 10.02 -0.99
CA GLY A 59 29.59 10.62 0.07
C GLY A 59 28.14 10.86 -0.34
N ASP A 60 27.41 11.55 0.54
CA ASP A 60 25.98 11.80 0.38
C ASP A 60 25.70 12.93 -0.61
N ILE A 61 24.64 12.79 -1.39
CA ILE A 61 24.17 13.76 -2.37
C ILE A 61 23.17 14.68 -1.67
N THR A 62 23.47 15.98 -1.65
CA THR A 62 22.54 16.98 -1.10
C THR A 62 21.79 17.64 -2.25
N ILE A 63 20.46 17.64 -2.18
CA ILE A 63 19.58 18.26 -3.17
C ILE A 63 18.85 19.44 -2.54
N ASP A 64 18.68 20.50 -3.32
CA ASP A 64 17.96 21.70 -2.89
C ASP A 64 16.46 21.61 -3.26
N SER A 65 16.12 20.74 -4.22
CA SER A 65 14.77 20.44 -4.68
C SER A 65 14.71 19.04 -5.30
N THR A 66 13.50 18.55 -5.57
CA THR A 66 13.22 17.24 -6.17
C THR A 66 14.14 16.88 -7.34
N LEU A 67 14.65 15.66 -7.34
CA LEU A 67 15.27 15.04 -8.51
C LEU A 67 14.17 14.50 -9.41
N ASP A 68 13.84 15.27 -10.45
CA ASP A 68 12.78 14.95 -11.39
C ASP A 68 13.32 14.25 -12.65
N TYR A 69 12.74 13.09 -12.95
CA TYR A 69 12.92 12.36 -14.19
C TYR A 69 11.64 12.45 -15.03
N ALA A 70 11.59 13.46 -15.90
CA ALA A 70 10.47 13.70 -16.81
C ALA A 70 10.49 12.83 -18.09
N GLY A 71 11.34 11.80 -18.14
CA GLY A 71 11.47 10.90 -19.28
C GLY A 71 10.47 9.75 -19.22
N THR A 72 10.07 9.23 -20.38
CA THR A 72 9.17 8.05 -20.48
C THR A 72 9.94 6.73 -20.67
N ALA A 73 11.23 6.80 -20.99
CA ALA A 73 12.06 5.62 -21.21
C ALA A 73 12.55 5.04 -19.85
N PRO A 74 12.75 3.72 -19.73
CA PRO A 74 13.17 3.09 -18.48
C PRO A 74 14.47 3.66 -17.90
N LEU A 75 14.50 3.84 -16.58
CA LEU A 75 15.66 4.36 -15.84
C LEU A 75 16.14 3.34 -14.80
N TYR A 76 17.45 3.09 -14.80
CA TYR A 76 18.11 2.21 -13.83
C TYR A 76 19.17 3.01 -13.07
N VAL A 77 19.08 3.05 -11.75
CA VAL A 77 20.01 3.78 -10.88
C VAL A 77 20.73 2.80 -9.96
N PHE A 78 22.06 2.80 -10.02
CA PHE A 78 22.91 1.96 -9.19
C PHE A 78 23.77 2.80 -8.27
N GLY A 79 23.51 2.69 -6.98
CA GLY A 79 24.32 3.26 -5.91
C GLY A 79 25.26 2.26 -5.25
N ALA A 80 25.92 2.72 -4.21
CA ALA A 80 26.81 1.96 -3.34
C ALA A 80 26.57 2.30 -1.85
N GLY A 81 25.35 2.72 -1.51
CA GLY A 81 24.90 3.10 -0.16
C GLY A 81 24.95 4.60 0.12
N GLN A 82 25.09 5.45 -0.90
CA GLN A 82 25.01 6.91 -0.73
C GLN A 82 23.59 7.32 -0.33
N THR A 83 23.48 8.40 0.45
CA THR A 83 22.19 9.01 0.78
C THR A 83 21.93 10.21 -0.13
N VAL A 84 20.77 10.23 -0.79
CA VAL A 84 20.16 11.44 -1.36
C VAL A 84 19.36 12.09 -0.25
N ARG A 85 19.68 13.35 0.09
CA ARG A 85 19.03 14.06 1.20
C ARG A 85 18.74 15.51 0.88
N THR A 86 17.75 16.06 1.58
CA THR A 86 17.46 17.50 1.57
C THR A 86 17.12 17.97 2.98
N ALA A 87 17.25 19.28 3.20
CA ALA A 87 16.73 19.95 4.40
C ALA A 87 15.33 20.56 4.18
N ALA A 88 14.82 20.52 2.95
CA ALA A 88 13.50 21.04 2.60
C ALA A 88 12.43 19.97 2.79
N ASN A 89 11.19 20.37 3.06
CA ASN A 89 10.05 19.49 2.86
C ASN A 89 9.76 19.42 1.36
N ALA A 90 10.28 18.39 0.69
CA ALA A 90 10.16 18.22 -0.75
C ALA A 90 10.28 16.74 -1.11
N THR A 91 9.64 16.34 -2.22
CA THR A 91 9.81 15.00 -2.78
C THR A 91 11.27 14.77 -3.17
N LEU A 92 11.90 13.67 -2.74
CA LEU A 92 13.34 13.46 -2.97
C LEU A 92 13.64 13.04 -4.41
N PHE A 93 12.87 12.09 -4.94
CA PHE A 93 12.97 11.59 -6.30
C PHE A 93 11.58 11.43 -6.91
N ALA A 94 11.39 11.90 -8.14
CA ALA A 94 10.13 11.75 -8.86
C ALA A 94 10.38 11.28 -10.30
N ALA A 95 9.65 10.25 -10.75
CA ALA A 95 9.52 9.88 -12.15
C ALA A 95 8.12 10.30 -12.62
N THR A 96 8.04 11.44 -13.31
CA THR A 96 6.77 12.17 -13.54
C THR A 96 6.13 11.92 -14.90
N ALA A 97 6.61 10.90 -15.61
CA ALA A 97 6.14 10.58 -16.95
C ALA A 97 6.00 9.07 -17.15
N GLY A 98 5.69 8.30 -16.09
CA GLY A 98 5.34 6.88 -16.15
C GLY A 98 6.44 5.96 -16.67
N ALA A 99 7.70 6.28 -16.40
CA ALA A 99 8.82 5.42 -16.76
C ALA A 99 9.00 4.28 -15.76
N ASP A 100 9.38 3.10 -16.27
CA ASP A 100 9.89 2.02 -15.43
C ASP A 100 11.13 2.50 -14.67
N LEU A 101 11.13 2.28 -13.36
CA LEU A 101 12.16 2.74 -12.45
C LEU A 101 12.76 1.56 -11.70
N THR A 102 14.09 1.41 -11.80
CA THR A 102 14.85 0.50 -10.95
C THR A 102 15.87 1.28 -10.16
N ILE A 103 15.87 1.18 -8.83
CA ILE A 103 16.87 1.79 -7.96
C ILE A 103 17.49 0.72 -7.07
N ASN A 104 18.82 0.65 -7.07
CA ASN A 104 19.59 -0.28 -6.26
C ASN A 104 20.62 0.46 -5.40
N GLY A 105 20.68 0.14 -4.11
CA GLY A 105 21.77 0.54 -3.22
C GLY A 105 21.87 2.04 -2.95
N LEU A 106 20.74 2.72 -2.77
CA LEU A 106 20.67 4.14 -2.41
C LEU A 106 19.75 4.35 -1.20
N ASN A 107 20.02 5.40 -0.43
CA ASN A 107 19.13 5.84 0.65
C ASN A 107 18.52 7.20 0.29
N PHE A 108 17.28 7.43 0.70
CA PHE A 108 16.52 8.66 0.53
C PHE A 108 16.11 9.16 1.92
N ALA A 109 16.58 10.34 2.30
CA ALA A 109 16.33 10.90 3.62
C ALA A 109 15.80 12.34 3.55
N GLY A 110 14.56 12.53 3.98
CA GLY A 110 13.96 13.84 4.18
C GLY A 110 14.46 14.53 5.47
N PRO A 111 13.93 15.72 5.78
CA PRO A 111 14.37 16.49 6.94
C PRO A 111 13.95 15.87 8.29
N GLY A 112 12.91 15.03 8.31
CA GLY A 112 12.34 14.42 9.51
C GLY A 112 11.71 15.42 10.48
N GLY A 113 11.25 14.90 11.62
CA GLY A 113 10.66 15.70 12.70
C GLY A 113 9.23 16.16 12.44
N PHE A 114 8.51 15.50 11.55
CA PHE A 114 7.07 15.68 11.36
C PHE A 114 6.31 14.89 12.43
N ASP A 115 5.17 15.44 12.83
CA ASP A 115 4.13 14.82 13.65
C ASP A 115 2.82 15.61 13.41
N ILE A 116 1.71 15.19 14.04
CA ILE A 116 0.41 15.85 13.90
C ILE A 116 0.39 17.33 14.33
N GLU A 117 1.34 17.77 15.18
CA GLU A 117 1.48 19.17 15.59
C GLU A 117 2.46 19.97 14.70
N ASN A 118 3.34 19.28 13.98
CA ASN A 118 4.34 19.81 13.05
C ASN A 118 4.16 19.21 11.65
N ARG A 119 2.96 19.39 11.11
CA ARG A 119 2.58 18.87 9.79
C ARG A 119 3.41 19.45 8.67
N GLY A 120 3.69 18.63 7.67
CA GLY A 120 4.39 19.00 6.44
C GLY A 120 3.49 19.67 5.40
N ASP A 121 2.17 19.58 5.53
CA ASP A 121 1.21 20.10 4.55
C ASP A 121 0.71 21.54 4.85
N ILE A 122 1.15 22.15 5.96
CA ILE A 122 0.71 23.51 6.38
C ILE A 122 1.18 24.61 5.41
N ASP A 123 2.43 24.54 4.96
CA ASP A 123 3.09 25.60 4.17
C ASP A 123 3.27 25.22 2.68
N GLY A 124 2.59 24.17 2.22
CA GLY A 124 2.70 23.62 0.87
C GLY A 124 2.47 22.11 0.87
N PRO A 125 2.62 21.42 -0.27
CA PRO A 125 2.46 19.97 -0.31
C PRO A 125 3.54 19.27 0.52
N ALA A 126 3.14 18.24 1.25
CA ALA A 126 4.06 17.38 1.99
C ALA A 126 4.95 16.58 1.02
N GLY A 127 6.25 16.57 1.26
CA GLY A 127 7.24 15.90 0.40
C GLY A 127 7.25 14.37 0.60
N LYS A 128 7.42 13.64 -0.51
CA LYS A 128 7.49 12.17 -0.57
C LYS A 128 8.94 11.65 -0.65
N GLY A 129 9.18 10.37 -0.44
CA GLY A 129 10.51 9.78 -0.70
C GLY A 129 10.75 9.55 -2.18
N ILE A 130 10.05 8.56 -2.75
CA ILE A 130 10.09 8.22 -4.17
C ILE A 130 8.68 8.31 -4.71
N PHE A 131 8.49 9.08 -5.78
CA PHE A 131 7.20 9.22 -6.44
C PHE A 131 7.29 8.74 -7.90
N VAL A 132 6.31 7.94 -8.33
CA VAL A 132 6.11 7.54 -9.72
C VAL A 132 4.70 7.96 -10.13
N ASP A 133 4.64 8.84 -11.11
CA ASP A 133 3.39 9.34 -11.70
C ASP A 133 3.13 8.55 -12.99
N VAL A 134 2.05 7.76 -13.01
CA VAL A 134 1.62 7.03 -14.20
C VAL A 134 0.87 7.98 -15.13
N ARG A 135 1.09 7.85 -16.44
CA ARG A 135 0.40 8.72 -17.39
C ARG A 135 -1.01 8.18 -17.63
N ASP A 136 -2.00 9.06 -17.72
CA ASP A 136 -3.40 8.69 -18.02
C ASP A 136 -3.56 7.84 -19.30
N ASP A 137 -2.64 7.98 -20.27
CA ASP A 137 -2.66 7.24 -21.54
C ASP A 137 -1.79 5.98 -21.57
N GLN A 138 -1.19 5.63 -20.43
CA GLN A 138 -0.32 4.48 -20.30
C GLN A 138 -1.11 3.17 -20.44
N GLN A 139 -0.42 2.16 -20.98
CA GLN A 139 -0.94 0.82 -21.20
C GLN A 139 0.16 -0.18 -20.88
N GLY A 140 -0.24 -1.42 -20.60
CA GLY A 140 0.72 -2.49 -20.33
C GLY A 140 1.13 -2.47 -18.87
N TYR A 141 2.40 -2.18 -18.59
CA TYR A 141 2.92 -2.17 -17.22
C TYR A 141 3.68 -0.89 -16.91
N VAL A 142 3.58 -0.45 -15.66
CA VAL A 142 4.54 0.47 -15.01
C VAL A 142 5.27 -0.34 -13.94
N SER A 143 6.60 -0.35 -13.95
CA SER A 143 7.36 -1.09 -12.95
C SER A 143 8.22 -0.20 -12.05
N LEU A 144 8.07 -0.37 -10.74
CA LEU A 144 8.99 0.11 -9.72
C LEU A 144 9.74 -1.08 -9.11
N VAL A 145 11.07 -1.05 -9.16
CA VAL A 145 11.94 -2.06 -8.54
C VAL A 145 12.92 -1.38 -7.62
N LEU A 146 12.86 -1.70 -6.33
CA LEU A 146 13.78 -1.18 -5.31
C LEU A 146 14.56 -2.33 -4.66
N GLU A 147 15.89 -2.22 -4.66
CA GLU A 147 16.77 -3.23 -4.09
C GLU A 147 17.80 -2.60 -3.15
N ASN A 148 17.82 -3.01 -1.88
CA ASN A 148 18.71 -2.45 -0.86
C ASN A 148 18.57 -0.92 -0.76
N VAL A 149 17.32 -0.44 -0.75
CA VAL A 149 16.98 0.98 -0.67
C VAL A 149 16.43 1.29 0.71
N THR A 150 16.83 2.42 1.28
CA THR A 150 16.19 2.96 2.49
C THR A 150 15.45 4.26 2.17
N VAL A 151 14.23 4.44 2.67
CA VAL A 151 13.48 5.70 2.61
C VAL A 151 13.11 6.12 4.03
N SER A 152 13.33 7.39 4.38
CA SER A 152 13.07 7.88 5.74
C SER A 152 12.83 9.38 5.82
N GLY A 153 12.14 9.82 6.87
CA GLY A 153 12.08 11.22 7.30
C GLY A 153 11.37 12.17 6.35
N VAL A 154 10.52 11.65 5.46
CA VAL A 154 9.65 12.46 4.59
C VAL A 154 8.30 12.69 5.25
N ALA A 155 7.64 13.80 4.92
CA ALA A 155 6.39 14.20 5.54
C ALA A 155 5.19 13.38 5.04
N ASN A 156 5.20 13.08 3.74
CA ASN A 156 4.15 12.33 3.06
C ASN A 156 4.58 10.86 2.90
N HIS A 157 3.98 10.13 1.96
CA HIS A 157 4.32 8.75 1.66
C HIS A 157 5.82 8.54 1.46
N GLY A 158 6.35 7.42 1.97
CA GLY A 158 7.71 6.99 1.72
C GLY A 158 7.93 6.72 0.23
N VAL A 159 7.14 5.82 -0.32
CA VAL A 159 7.11 5.47 -1.75
C VAL A 159 5.68 5.59 -2.22
N HIS A 160 5.46 6.22 -3.37
CA HIS A 160 4.12 6.38 -3.94
C HIS A 160 4.14 6.12 -5.43
N VAL A 161 3.32 5.19 -5.89
CA VAL A 161 3.04 4.97 -7.32
C VAL A 161 1.58 5.32 -7.56
N SER A 162 1.33 6.38 -8.31
CA SER A 162 -0.01 6.93 -8.52
C SER A 162 -0.41 6.75 -9.97
N ASP A 163 -1.44 5.95 -10.23
CA ASP A 163 -2.20 5.92 -11.49
C ASP A 163 -3.58 6.53 -11.30
N CYS A 164 -3.58 7.82 -11.00
CA CYS A 164 -4.78 8.54 -10.65
C CYS A 164 -4.73 10.00 -11.10
N ASP A 165 -5.80 10.42 -11.77
CA ASP A 165 -5.95 11.73 -12.40
C ASP A 165 -6.27 12.88 -11.41
N LEU A 166 -6.49 12.55 -10.13
CA LEU A 166 -6.76 13.52 -9.05
C LEU A 166 -5.50 13.96 -8.29
N ALA A 167 -4.32 13.47 -8.67
CA ALA A 167 -3.04 13.77 -8.03
C ALA A 167 -3.04 13.42 -6.52
N ASP A 168 -2.72 14.37 -5.62
CA ASP A 168 -2.68 14.11 -4.17
C ASP A 168 -4.08 14.00 -3.51
N ALA A 169 -5.16 14.00 -4.30
CA ALA A 169 -6.53 13.80 -3.81
C ALA A 169 -7.09 12.40 -4.14
N CYS A 170 -6.24 11.49 -4.59
CA CYS A 170 -6.54 10.08 -4.75
C CYS A 170 -6.50 9.37 -3.38
N GLY A 171 -7.35 8.37 -3.16
CA GLY A 171 -7.34 7.57 -1.92
C GLY A 171 -8.17 8.11 -0.76
N GLY A 172 -8.98 9.15 -0.95
CA GLY A 172 -9.91 9.57 0.10
C GLY A 172 -11.08 8.59 0.28
N GLY A 173 -10.96 7.67 1.24
CA GLY A 173 -11.97 6.66 1.63
C GLY A 173 -11.91 5.37 0.80
N ALA A 174 -12.49 4.29 1.35
CA ALA A 174 -12.39 2.90 0.87
C ALA A 174 -12.64 2.68 -0.64
N GLY A 175 -13.70 3.26 -1.21
CA GLY A 175 -14.09 3.02 -2.61
C GLY A 175 -13.26 3.69 -3.72
N GLY A 176 -12.05 4.19 -3.45
CA GLY A 176 -11.07 4.48 -4.50
C GLY A 176 -11.45 5.49 -5.60
N SER A 177 -11.99 6.65 -5.22
CA SER A 177 -12.40 7.70 -6.16
C SER A 177 -11.26 8.20 -7.08
N GLY A 178 -11.52 8.26 -8.39
CA GLY A 178 -10.58 8.80 -9.39
C GLY A 178 -10.68 8.08 -10.73
N GLY A 179 -9.87 8.50 -11.71
CA GLY A 179 -9.64 7.74 -12.93
C GLY A 179 -8.15 7.52 -13.17
N GLY A 180 -7.77 6.37 -13.71
CA GLY A 180 -6.40 5.99 -14.03
C GLY A 180 -6.19 5.59 -15.49
N SER A 181 -5.06 4.95 -15.75
CA SER A 181 -4.65 4.41 -17.04
C SER A 181 -4.96 2.91 -17.19
N GLU A 182 -4.89 2.37 -18.40
CA GLU A 182 -5.11 0.92 -18.61
C GLU A 182 -3.85 0.07 -18.27
N ALA A 183 -2.94 0.60 -17.44
CA ALA A 183 -1.67 -0.03 -17.14
C ALA A 183 -1.71 -0.72 -15.78
N SER A 184 -1.26 -1.97 -15.73
CA SER A 184 -1.02 -2.63 -14.45
C SER A 184 0.26 -2.09 -13.79
N ILE A 185 0.26 -2.01 -12.46
CA ILE A 185 1.39 -1.56 -11.68
C ILE A 185 2.15 -2.77 -11.14
N ILE A 186 3.47 -2.77 -11.28
CA ILE A 186 4.36 -3.80 -10.71
C ILE A 186 5.32 -3.14 -9.72
N VAL A 187 5.20 -3.49 -8.45
CA VAL A 187 6.14 -3.06 -7.40
C VAL A 187 6.93 -4.28 -6.89
N ARG A 188 8.26 -4.19 -6.91
CA ARG A 188 9.14 -5.23 -6.37
C ARG A 188 10.18 -4.65 -5.44
N LEU A 189 10.17 -5.13 -4.20
CA LEU A 189 11.06 -4.69 -3.14
C LEU A 189 11.92 -5.86 -2.66
N ALA A 190 13.24 -5.64 -2.58
CA ALA A 190 14.16 -6.61 -1.99
C ALA A 190 15.16 -5.94 -1.05
N GLY A 191 15.13 -6.28 0.25
CA GLY A 191 16.02 -5.66 1.23
C GLY A 191 15.74 -4.16 1.43
N VAL A 192 14.48 -3.75 1.28
CA VAL A 192 14.07 -2.33 1.40
C VAL A 192 13.75 -2.00 2.84
N THR A 193 14.07 -0.79 3.28
CA THR A 193 13.64 -0.27 4.59
C THR A 193 12.89 1.04 4.38
N ILE A 194 11.65 1.10 4.83
CA ILE A 194 10.87 2.32 4.94
C ILE A 194 10.67 2.58 6.43
N ASP A 195 11.21 3.71 6.92
CA ASP A 195 11.26 4.00 8.34
C ASP A 195 10.97 5.47 8.64
N ASN A 196 10.03 5.73 9.54
CA ASN A 196 9.74 7.08 10.04
C ASN A 196 9.41 8.05 8.89
N VAL A 197 8.49 7.65 8.04
CA VAL A 197 7.87 8.44 6.94
C VAL A 197 6.41 8.67 7.27
N GLY A 198 5.72 9.57 6.55
CA GLY A 198 4.27 9.70 6.69
C GLY A 198 3.76 10.54 7.87
N HIS A 199 4.65 11.02 8.75
CA HIS A 199 4.22 11.74 9.97
C HIS A 199 3.80 13.20 9.73
N GLY A 200 3.65 13.64 8.47
CA GLY A 200 3.48 15.05 8.13
C GLY A 200 2.14 15.40 7.47
N LYS A 201 1.27 14.43 7.20
CA LYS A 201 -0.13 14.66 6.83
C LYS A 201 -0.92 13.38 7.12
N PHE A 202 -2.23 13.53 7.24
CA PHE A 202 -3.21 12.46 7.34
C PHE A 202 -3.10 11.50 6.15
N ASP A 203 -3.18 10.19 6.38
CA ASP A 203 -3.14 9.17 5.32
C ASP A 203 -1.87 9.31 4.44
N ALA A 204 -0.75 8.89 5.04
CA ALA A 204 0.56 8.99 4.43
C ALA A 204 1.46 7.80 4.82
N ASP A 205 1.62 6.92 3.85
CA ASP A 205 1.99 5.52 4.07
C ASP A 205 3.47 5.27 3.86
N GLY A 206 3.89 4.06 4.17
CA GLY A 206 5.23 3.61 3.92
C GLY A 206 5.40 3.48 2.42
N LEU A 207 4.51 2.70 1.83
CA LEU A 207 4.32 2.55 0.41
C LEU A 207 2.83 2.63 0.07
N ARG A 208 2.49 3.54 -0.84
CA ARG A 208 1.16 3.75 -1.41
C ARG A 208 1.15 3.33 -2.88
N VAL A 209 0.18 2.56 -3.31
CA VAL A 209 -0.08 2.29 -4.74
C VAL A 209 -1.53 2.55 -5.05
N ASP A 210 -1.79 3.53 -5.91
CA ASP A 210 -3.12 3.80 -6.44
C ASP A 210 -3.22 3.27 -7.87
N GLU A 211 -4.04 2.25 -8.10
CA GLU A 211 -4.53 1.86 -9.41
C GLU A 211 -6.01 2.28 -9.51
N ARG A 212 -6.33 3.20 -10.43
CA ARG A 212 -7.69 3.76 -10.56
C ARG A 212 -8.32 3.51 -11.92
N ALA A 213 -7.94 2.44 -12.61
CA ALA A 213 -8.66 1.98 -13.79
C ALA A 213 -8.61 0.43 -13.95
N ALA A 214 -8.57 -0.08 -15.17
CA ALA A 214 -8.71 -1.52 -15.42
C ALA A 214 -7.38 -2.28 -15.28
N GLY A 215 -6.36 -1.68 -14.67
CA GLY A 215 -5.05 -2.26 -14.47
C GLY A 215 -5.08 -3.37 -13.45
N SER A 216 -3.99 -3.57 -12.73
CA SER A 216 -3.90 -4.57 -11.65
C SER A 216 -2.68 -4.21 -10.83
N ILE A 217 -2.71 -4.44 -9.53
CA ILE A 217 -1.55 -4.25 -8.67
C ILE A 217 -0.81 -5.59 -8.52
N ASN A 218 0.48 -5.59 -8.83
CA ASN A 218 1.36 -6.75 -8.60
C ASN A 218 2.48 -6.36 -7.66
N PHE A 219 2.27 -6.60 -6.37
CA PHE A 219 3.20 -6.25 -5.31
C PHE A 219 4.01 -7.47 -4.83
N SER A 220 5.31 -7.28 -4.65
CA SER A 220 6.12 -8.25 -3.92
C SER A 220 7.20 -7.61 -3.07
N ALA A 221 7.37 -8.14 -1.86
CA ALA A 221 8.38 -7.68 -0.92
C ALA A 221 9.14 -8.86 -0.32
N THR A 222 10.46 -8.85 -0.43
CA THR A 222 11.34 -9.87 0.16
C THR A 222 12.35 -9.24 1.09
N ALA A 223 12.42 -9.72 2.33
CA ALA A 223 13.37 -9.23 3.34
C ALA A 223 13.30 -7.70 3.52
N SER A 224 12.09 -7.14 3.43
CA SER A 224 11.86 -5.69 3.55
C SER A 224 11.28 -5.34 4.92
N THR A 225 11.40 -4.09 5.33
CA THR A 225 10.88 -3.60 6.62
C THR A 225 10.19 -2.28 6.44
N PHE A 226 8.96 -2.21 6.93
CA PHE A 226 8.13 -1.02 7.05
C PHE A 226 7.93 -0.81 8.55
N ARG A 227 8.36 0.33 9.08
CA ARG A 227 8.28 0.58 10.51
C ARG A 227 8.15 2.04 10.87
N ASN A 228 7.43 2.30 11.96
CA ASN A 228 7.18 3.66 12.45
C ASN A 228 6.64 4.55 11.33
N VAL A 229 5.76 4.03 10.49
CA VAL A 229 5.07 4.85 9.49
C VAL A 229 3.96 5.66 10.17
N GLY A 230 3.69 6.85 9.62
CA GLY A 230 2.61 7.72 10.06
C GLY A 230 1.24 7.07 9.91
N ALA A 231 0.93 6.63 8.70
CA ALA A 231 -0.23 5.79 8.39
C ALA A 231 0.21 4.33 8.14
N ASP A 232 -0.31 3.68 7.10
CA ASP A 232 -0.07 2.27 6.82
C ASP A 232 1.38 1.94 6.53
N GLY A 233 1.81 0.74 6.94
CA GLY A 233 3.10 0.23 6.46
C GLY A 233 3.13 0.13 4.93
N VAL A 234 2.09 -0.43 4.34
CA VAL A 234 1.82 -0.59 2.91
C VAL A 234 0.32 -0.47 2.72
N GLU A 235 -0.10 0.27 1.71
CA GLU A 235 -1.50 0.43 1.31
C GLU A 235 -1.57 0.25 -0.22
N LEU A 236 -2.50 -0.57 -0.70
CA LEU A 236 -2.63 -0.95 -2.11
C LEU A 236 -4.09 -0.85 -2.55
N ASP A 237 -4.43 0.19 -3.30
CA ASP A 237 -5.83 0.37 -3.72
C ASP A 237 -6.01 0.14 -5.21
N ASP A 238 -6.83 -0.84 -5.56
CA ASP A 238 -7.38 -1.01 -6.91
C ASP A 238 -8.85 -0.58 -6.92
N GLY A 239 -9.16 0.43 -7.73
CA GLY A 239 -10.49 1.03 -7.72
C GLY A 239 -11.50 0.39 -8.66
N GLN A 240 -11.10 -0.58 -9.53
CA GLN A 240 -12.00 -1.09 -10.56
C GLN A 240 -11.86 -2.60 -10.82
N ALA A 241 -11.39 -3.05 -11.99
CA ALA A 241 -11.57 -4.46 -12.40
C ALA A 241 -10.28 -5.27 -12.31
N GLY A 242 -9.28 -4.72 -11.62
CA GLY A 242 -7.93 -5.23 -11.57
C GLY A 242 -7.69 -6.13 -10.37
N ASP A 243 -6.94 -7.22 -10.55
CA ASP A 243 -6.56 -8.02 -9.38
C ASP A 243 -5.47 -7.32 -8.55
N VAL A 244 -5.58 -7.37 -7.22
CA VAL A 244 -4.46 -7.08 -6.33
C VAL A 244 -3.74 -8.38 -5.99
N ARG A 245 -2.48 -8.51 -6.43
CA ARG A 245 -1.65 -9.71 -6.25
C ARG A 245 -0.46 -9.42 -5.37
N VAL A 246 -0.43 -10.03 -4.18
CA VAL A 246 0.56 -9.78 -3.11
C VAL A 246 1.41 -11.01 -2.83
N ILE A 247 2.73 -10.85 -2.86
CA ILE A 247 3.69 -11.86 -2.39
C ILE A 247 4.70 -11.24 -1.44
N VAL A 248 4.62 -11.60 -0.16
CA VAL A 248 5.55 -11.14 0.87
C VAL A 248 6.33 -12.31 1.45
N THR A 249 7.64 -12.14 1.61
CA THR A 249 8.50 -13.18 2.20
C THR A 249 9.57 -12.60 3.10
N GLY A 250 9.62 -13.02 4.35
CA GLY A 250 10.69 -12.62 5.27
C GLY A 250 10.68 -11.13 5.63
N SER A 251 9.53 -10.46 5.52
CA SER A 251 9.40 -9.01 5.71
C SER A 251 8.81 -8.67 7.08
N ALA A 252 8.81 -7.38 7.45
CA ALA A 252 8.27 -6.90 8.71
C ALA A 252 7.49 -5.60 8.58
N PHE A 253 6.34 -5.52 9.24
CA PHE A 253 5.44 -4.35 9.34
C PHE A 253 5.27 -4.05 10.83
N VAL A 254 5.85 -2.94 11.30
CA VAL A 254 6.10 -2.76 12.73
C VAL A 254 5.89 -1.33 13.21
N GLY A 255 4.87 -1.09 14.02
CA GLY A 255 4.70 0.21 14.67
C GLY A 255 4.14 1.29 13.75
N ASN A 256 3.25 0.94 12.83
CA ASN A 256 2.64 1.88 11.87
C ASN A 256 1.33 2.48 12.43
N GLY A 257 0.74 3.47 11.75
CA GLY A 257 -0.52 4.14 12.13
C GLY A 257 -0.40 5.23 13.22
N ALA A 258 0.80 5.71 13.52
CA ALA A 258 1.02 6.61 14.67
C ALA A 258 0.79 8.11 14.40
N TYR A 259 0.39 8.54 13.20
CA TYR A 259 0.18 9.95 12.88
C TYR A 259 -1.04 10.52 13.61
N CYS A 260 -2.20 9.86 13.49
CA CYS A 260 -3.43 10.24 14.16
C CYS A 260 -3.41 9.82 15.65
N ASP A 261 -2.49 10.40 16.43
CA ASP A 261 -2.19 10.01 17.81
C ASP A 261 -3.43 10.09 18.74
N PRO A 262 -3.94 8.94 19.25
CA PRO A 262 -5.08 8.91 20.15
C PRO A 262 -4.89 9.72 21.43
N GLN A 263 -3.67 9.83 21.94
CA GLN A 263 -3.38 10.57 23.18
C GLN A 263 -3.55 12.08 22.99
N ILE A 264 -3.33 12.58 21.78
CA ILE A 264 -3.51 13.98 21.41
C ILE A 264 -4.98 14.22 21.05
N LEU A 265 -5.56 13.35 20.22
CA LEU A 265 -6.88 13.54 19.62
C LEU A 265 -8.05 13.27 20.58
N ALA A 266 -7.87 12.45 21.62
CA ALA A 266 -8.90 12.19 22.63
C ALA A 266 -9.45 13.47 23.30
N ALA A 267 -8.70 14.57 23.32
CA ALA A 267 -9.16 15.85 23.85
C ALA A 267 -10.17 16.59 22.94
N PHE A 268 -10.32 16.14 21.69
CA PHE A 268 -11.17 16.74 20.66
C PHE A 268 -12.41 15.90 20.34
N MET A 269 -12.44 14.62 20.77
CA MET A 269 -13.60 13.75 20.66
C MET A 269 -14.82 14.31 21.40
N PRO A 270 -16.06 14.10 20.89
CA PRO A 270 -17.26 14.51 21.60
C PRO A 270 -17.47 13.70 22.88
N ASP A 271 -18.18 14.29 23.86
CA ASP A 271 -18.48 13.64 25.15
C ASP A 271 -19.25 12.31 25.00
N ALA A 272 -20.03 12.17 23.91
CA ALA A 272 -20.73 10.96 23.51
C ALA A 272 -20.31 10.63 22.06
N PRO A 273 -19.27 9.80 21.89
CA PRO A 273 -18.70 9.47 20.57
C PRO A 273 -19.59 8.54 19.75
N GLU A 274 -20.55 7.87 20.35
CA GLU A 274 -21.44 6.94 19.65
C GLU A 274 -22.88 7.07 20.15
N GLY A 275 -23.85 6.60 19.35
CA GLY A 275 -25.22 6.43 19.81
C GLY A 275 -26.20 5.85 18.78
N GLU A 276 -26.97 4.87 19.23
CA GLU A 276 -28.08 4.23 18.49
C GLU A 276 -29.46 4.76 18.91
N PHE A 277 -30.40 4.86 17.97
CA PHE A 277 -31.74 5.41 18.19
C PHE A 277 -32.82 4.68 17.39
N ASP A 278 -34.05 4.63 17.93
CA ASP A 278 -35.21 4.10 17.19
C ASP A 278 -35.65 5.08 16.07
N GLU A 279 -36.24 4.55 14.99
CA GLU A 279 -36.83 5.32 13.88
C GLU A 279 -37.79 6.43 14.37
N GLY A 280 -37.59 7.64 13.85
CA GLY A 280 -38.41 8.82 14.13
C GLY A 280 -38.06 9.55 15.43
N THR A 281 -37.00 9.17 16.13
CA THR A 281 -36.67 9.73 17.46
C THR A 281 -35.55 10.77 17.45
N MET A 282 -34.51 10.60 16.64
CA MET A 282 -33.31 11.45 16.65
C MET A 282 -33.07 12.12 15.29
N PRO A 283 -33.23 13.45 15.15
CA PRO A 283 -32.80 14.14 13.94
C PRO A 283 -31.29 14.36 13.94
N GLU A 284 -30.64 14.31 12.78
CA GLU A 284 -29.17 14.49 12.66
C GLU A 284 -28.67 15.83 13.23
N ALA A 285 -29.49 16.88 13.19
CA ALA A 285 -29.12 18.18 13.75
C ALA A 285 -28.95 18.17 15.29
N ASP A 286 -29.39 17.12 15.97
CA ASP A 286 -29.34 16.98 17.42
C ASP A 286 -28.19 16.06 17.90
N ILE A 287 -27.46 15.40 17.00
CA ILE A 287 -26.21 14.67 17.31
C ILE A 287 -24.98 15.60 17.18
N PRO A 288 -23.82 15.23 17.74
CA PRO A 288 -22.60 16.01 17.54
C PRO A 288 -22.28 16.20 16.05
N GLY A 289 -21.91 17.42 15.66
CA GLY A 289 -21.43 17.71 14.31
C GLY A 289 -19.96 17.28 14.12
N PRO A 290 -19.41 17.41 12.89
CA PRO A 290 -18.01 17.10 12.61
C PRO A 290 -17.05 17.84 13.56
N VAL A 291 -15.98 17.16 13.97
CA VAL A 291 -14.96 17.76 14.82
C VAL A 291 -14.20 18.83 14.04
N THR A 292 -13.90 19.94 14.69
CA THR A 292 -13.09 21.03 14.11
C THR A 292 -12.14 21.62 15.14
N GLY A 293 -10.96 22.01 14.69
CA GLY A 293 -9.92 22.64 15.52
C GLY A 293 -8.98 21.68 16.25
N ALA A 294 -8.96 20.40 15.87
CA ALA A 294 -7.90 19.46 16.20
C ALA A 294 -6.59 19.87 15.47
N PRO A 295 -5.43 19.29 15.86
CA PRO A 295 -4.18 19.48 15.11
C PRO A 295 -4.30 19.04 13.64
N ASP A 296 -5.08 17.97 13.41
CA ASP A 296 -5.62 17.61 12.10
C ASP A 296 -7.07 17.14 12.26
N ASP A 297 -8.01 17.84 11.61
CA ASP A 297 -9.44 17.50 11.70
C ASP A 297 -9.77 16.24 10.89
N SER A 298 -8.93 15.86 9.93
CA SER A 298 -9.10 14.65 9.10
C SER A 298 -8.93 13.35 9.90
N CYS A 299 -8.18 13.35 11.00
CA CYS A 299 -7.95 12.16 11.83
C CYS A 299 -9.15 11.75 12.70
N ILE A 300 -10.29 12.44 12.61
CA ILE A 300 -11.48 12.11 13.40
C ILE A 300 -12.64 11.92 12.45
N GLU A 301 -13.01 10.66 12.31
CA GLU A 301 -14.09 10.26 11.44
C GLU A 301 -15.44 10.43 12.14
N ARG A 302 -16.48 10.62 11.32
CA ARG A 302 -17.85 10.73 11.79
C ARG A 302 -18.77 10.02 10.81
N GLU A 303 -19.25 8.88 11.26
CA GLU A 303 -20.20 8.07 10.52
C GLU A 303 -21.61 8.30 11.07
N VAL A 304 -22.59 8.32 10.17
CA VAL A 304 -24.00 8.51 10.52
C VAL A 304 -24.87 7.70 9.59
N ASP A 305 -25.52 6.71 10.18
CA ASP A 305 -26.56 5.95 9.54
C ASP A 305 -27.93 6.56 9.80
N THR A 306 -28.76 6.54 8.76
CA THR A 306 -30.09 7.13 8.83
C THR A 306 -31.15 6.18 8.30
N TYR A 307 -32.29 6.14 8.99
CA TYR A 307 -33.49 5.52 8.48
C TYR A 307 -34.04 6.25 7.24
N ASP A 308 -34.95 5.58 6.52
CA ASP A 308 -35.67 6.12 5.36
C ASP A 308 -36.37 7.48 5.60
N ASP A 309 -36.74 7.77 6.86
CA ASP A 309 -37.39 9.04 7.24
C ASP A 309 -36.39 10.20 7.50
N GLY A 310 -35.09 9.92 7.43
CA GLY A 310 -33.97 10.82 7.65
C GLY A 310 -33.64 11.05 9.13
N THR A 311 -34.17 10.25 10.04
CA THR A 311 -33.69 10.20 11.43
C THR A 311 -32.49 9.29 11.56
N VAL A 312 -31.63 9.60 12.53
CA VAL A 312 -30.41 8.84 12.83
C VAL A 312 -30.81 7.49 13.37
N GLU A 313 -30.27 6.44 12.77
CA GLU A 313 -30.24 5.08 13.31
C GLU A 313 -29.06 4.95 14.26
N GLU A 314 -27.87 5.29 13.78
CA GLU A 314 -26.64 5.27 14.55
C GLU A 314 -25.71 6.42 14.14
N TYR A 315 -24.86 6.85 15.07
CA TYR A 315 -23.67 7.61 14.71
C TYR A 315 -22.48 7.12 15.53
N ALA A 316 -21.29 7.23 14.95
CA ALA A 316 -20.03 6.93 15.61
C ALA A 316 -18.97 7.99 15.27
N PHE A 317 -18.02 8.17 16.18
CA PHE A 317 -16.82 8.97 15.97
C PHE A 317 -15.62 8.08 16.30
N GLY A 318 -14.80 7.82 15.29
CA GLY A 318 -13.53 7.12 15.38
C GLY A 318 -12.36 8.09 15.38
N ILE A 319 -11.22 7.65 15.89
CA ILE A 319 -9.94 8.21 15.46
C ILE A 319 -9.50 7.30 14.35
N ASP A 320 -9.18 7.89 13.21
CA ASP A 320 -8.70 7.17 12.05
C ASP A 320 -7.29 6.63 12.36
N LEU A 321 -7.16 5.32 12.48
CA LEU A 321 -5.91 4.63 12.79
C LEU A 321 -5.60 3.70 11.63
N ASP A 322 -4.30 3.45 11.45
CA ASP A 322 -3.83 2.75 10.26
C ASP A 322 -3.01 1.49 10.60
N ASP A 323 -2.80 0.69 9.57
CA ASP A 323 -2.46 -0.72 9.63
C ASP A 323 -0.97 -1.03 9.46
N GLY A 324 -0.68 -2.30 9.72
CA GLY A 324 0.57 -2.88 9.24
C GLY A 324 0.65 -2.93 7.73
N PHE A 325 -0.40 -3.43 7.11
CA PHE A 325 -0.53 -3.68 5.67
C PHE A 325 -2.02 -3.68 5.37
N ASP A 326 -2.43 -2.76 4.51
CA ASP A 326 -3.78 -2.65 4.00
C ASP A 326 -3.86 -2.91 2.47
N VAL A 327 -5.00 -3.44 2.02
CA VAL A 327 -5.39 -3.63 0.61
C VAL A 327 -6.87 -3.40 0.44
N ASP A 328 -7.20 -2.41 -0.39
CA ASP A 328 -8.56 -2.18 -0.89
C ASP A 328 -8.71 -2.60 -2.36
N GLU A 329 -9.66 -3.50 -2.65
CA GLU A 329 -10.15 -3.75 -4.01
C GLU A 329 -11.65 -3.37 -4.07
N ALA A 330 -11.97 -2.32 -4.82
CA ALA A 330 -13.31 -1.73 -4.83
C ALA A 330 -14.20 -2.14 -6.02
N GLY A 331 -13.81 -3.15 -6.81
CA GLY A 331 -14.57 -3.54 -7.99
C GLY A 331 -14.53 -5.02 -8.36
N ASP A 332 -14.41 -5.33 -9.64
CA ASP A 332 -14.67 -6.70 -10.14
C ASP A 332 -13.42 -7.61 -10.04
N GLY A 333 -12.27 -7.09 -9.60
CA GLY A 333 -11.00 -7.82 -9.47
C GLY A 333 -10.93 -8.61 -8.17
N SER A 334 -9.86 -9.37 -7.94
CA SER A 334 -9.73 -10.16 -6.70
C SER A 334 -8.45 -9.83 -5.94
N VAL A 335 -8.50 -9.96 -4.61
CA VAL A 335 -7.33 -9.92 -3.74
C VAL A 335 -6.72 -11.32 -3.62
N VAL A 336 -5.47 -11.47 -4.06
CA VAL A 336 -4.73 -12.74 -3.96
C VAL A 336 -3.41 -12.51 -3.23
N ALA A 337 -3.36 -12.90 -1.97
CA ALA A 337 -2.27 -12.60 -1.06
C ALA A 337 -1.56 -13.85 -0.53
N THR A 338 -0.23 -13.83 -0.55
CA THR A 338 0.61 -14.83 0.13
C THR A 338 1.67 -14.15 0.97
N LEU A 339 1.63 -14.35 2.28
CA LEU A 339 2.62 -13.86 3.23
C LEU A 339 3.33 -15.04 3.89
N ALA A 340 4.65 -15.11 3.73
CA ALA A 340 5.48 -16.16 4.30
C ALA A 340 6.59 -15.59 5.19
N ASP A 341 6.91 -16.26 6.30
CA ASP A 341 8.00 -15.88 7.21
C ASP A 341 7.94 -14.39 7.65
N THR A 342 6.73 -13.84 7.82
CA THR A 342 6.51 -12.40 7.98
C THR A 342 6.16 -12.03 9.43
N THR A 343 6.59 -10.86 9.88
CA THR A 343 6.23 -10.30 11.20
C THR A 343 5.40 -9.04 11.05
N ILE A 344 4.24 -9.03 11.67
CA ILE A 344 3.33 -7.89 11.74
C ILE A 344 3.14 -7.60 13.22
N SER A 345 3.46 -6.40 13.69
CA SER A 345 3.35 -6.15 15.13
C SER A 345 3.26 -4.68 15.52
N ARG A 346 2.44 -4.42 16.54
CA ARG A 346 2.36 -3.11 17.20
C ARG A 346 1.91 -1.99 16.28
N ASN A 347 1.11 -2.30 15.26
CA ASN A 347 0.42 -1.26 14.49
C ASN A 347 -0.74 -0.68 15.31
N LEU A 348 -1.17 0.52 14.95
CA LEU A 348 -2.17 1.26 15.71
C LEU A 348 -3.59 0.90 15.36
N ASP A 349 -3.82 0.15 14.28
CA ASP A 349 -5.06 -0.58 14.08
C ASP A 349 -4.81 -2.08 13.86
N GLU A 350 -5.27 -2.66 12.77
CA GLU A 350 -5.06 -4.03 12.37
C GLU A 350 -3.61 -4.33 11.99
N GLY A 351 -3.31 -5.63 12.01
CA GLY A 351 -2.04 -6.13 11.52
C GLY A 351 -1.96 -6.15 9.99
N LEU A 352 -2.93 -6.85 9.42
CA LEU A 352 -3.13 -7.04 7.99
C LEU A 352 -4.64 -6.90 7.81
N ASP A 353 -5.05 -5.90 7.04
CA ASP A 353 -6.42 -5.79 6.55
C ASP A 353 -6.45 -6.02 5.05
N LEU A 354 -7.52 -6.65 4.56
CA LEU A 354 -7.73 -6.98 3.16
C LEU A 354 -9.23 -6.87 2.88
N ASP A 355 -9.62 -5.81 2.20
CA ASP A 355 -11.02 -5.54 1.88
C ASP A 355 -11.28 -5.68 0.38
N GLU A 356 -12.42 -6.30 0.09
CA GLU A 356 -12.94 -6.51 -1.26
C GLU A 356 -14.41 -6.09 -1.24
N GLU A 357 -14.74 -4.97 -1.91
CA GLU A 357 -16.08 -4.36 -1.91
C GLU A 357 -16.97 -4.82 -3.08
N GLY A 358 -16.46 -5.65 -4.00
CA GLY A 358 -17.11 -5.99 -5.26
C GLY A 358 -17.24 -7.51 -5.50
N PRO A 359 -17.59 -7.95 -6.73
CA PRO A 359 -17.98 -9.35 -6.94
C PRO A 359 -16.79 -10.32 -7.07
N GLY A 360 -15.56 -9.89 -6.76
CA GLY A 360 -14.36 -10.69 -6.91
C GLY A 360 -14.14 -11.63 -5.75
N GLY A 361 -13.24 -11.34 -4.83
CA GLY A 361 -13.04 -12.16 -3.63
C GLY A 361 -11.58 -12.34 -3.22
N ILE A 362 -11.38 -13.02 -2.10
CA ILE A 362 -10.13 -13.00 -1.34
C ILE A 362 -9.51 -14.40 -1.23
N ASP A 363 -8.30 -14.57 -1.75
CA ASP A 363 -7.45 -15.75 -1.56
C ASP A 363 -6.24 -15.40 -0.67
N LEU A 364 -6.32 -15.68 0.64
CA LEU A 364 -5.26 -15.40 1.61
C LEU A 364 -4.50 -16.66 2.06
N VAL A 365 -3.18 -16.65 1.88
CA VAL A 365 -2.26 -17.69 2.37
C VAL A 365 -1.22 -17.11 3.32
N LEU A 366 -1.28 -17.54 4.59
CA LEU A 366 -0.32 -17.22 5.64
C LEU A 366 0.54 -18.45 5.98
N ILE A 367 1.87 -18.32 5.88
CA ILE A 367 2.82 -19.41 6.15
C ILE A 367 3.90 -18.93 7.11
N ASP A 368 3.97 -19.52 8.31
CA ASP A 368 4.97 -19.16 9.32
C ASP A 368 5.00 -17.63 9.59
N THR A 369 3.83 -16.98 9.53
CA THR A 369 3.63 -15.54 9.74
C THR A 369 3.14 -15.27 11.16
N ALA A 370 3.58 -14.17 11.76
CA ALA A 370 3.20 -13.78 13.12
C ALA A 370 2.60 -12.37 13.14
N ALA A 371 1.38 -12.24 13.67
CA ALA A 371 0.75 -10.97 14.07
C ALA A 371 0.79 -10.86 15.60
N SER A 372 1.23 -9.72 16.15
CA SER A 372 1.21 -9.56 17.61
C SER A 372 1.22 -8.13 18.11
N GLY A 373 0.44 -7.86 19.15
CA GLY A 373 0.43 -6.57 19.82
C GLY A 373 -0.11 -5.44 18.95
N ASN A 374 -0.87 -5.74 17.89
CA ASN A 374 -1.64 -4.74 17.15
C ASN A 374 -2.79 -4.23 18.02
N THR A 375 -3.30 -3.04 17.71
CA THR A 375 -4.30 -2.40 18.57
C THR A 375 -5.68 -2.97 18.34
N ASP A 376 -5.99 -3.37 17.10
CA ASP A 376 -7.17 -4.16 16.77
C ASP A 376 -6.76 -5.58 16.34
N ASP A 377 -7.17 -6.05 15.17
CA ASP A 377 -7.02 -7.44 14.76
C ASP A 377 -5.59 -7.85 14.40
N GLY A 378 -5.33 -9.15 14.49
CA GLY A 378 -4.09 -9.74 13.98
C GLY A 378 -4.05 -9.80 12.46
N PHE A 379 -5.12 -10.33 11.88
CA PHE A 379 -5.35 -10.51 10.45
C PHE A 379 -6.84 -10.38 10.21
N LYS A 380 -7.25 -9.61 9.22
CA LYS A 380 -8.64 -9.42 8.85
C LYS A 380 -8.79 -9.55 7.34
N THR A 381 -9.95 -10.05 6.93
CA THR A 381 -10.37 -10.09 5.53
C THR A 381 -11.87 -9.89 5.50
N SER A 382 -12.33 -8.95 4.69
CA SER A 382 -13.75 -8.63 4.54
C SER A 382 -14.11 -8.65 3.06
N GLU A 383 -15.06 -9.49 2.68
CA GLU A 383 -15.66 -9.47 1.34
C GLU A 383 -17.12 -9.03 1.49
N GLU A 384 -17.50 -7.94 0.81
CA GLU A 384 -18.81 -7.30 0.97
C GLU A 384 -19.89 -7.78 -0.02
N ASP A 385 -19.52 -8.44 -1.11
CA ASP A 385 -20.37 -8.74 -2.26
C ASP A 385 -20.45 -10.27 -2.51
N ALA A 386 -20.43 -10.75 -3.75
CA ALA A 386 -20.70 -12.17 -4.07
C ALA A 386 -19.45 -13.01 -4.35
N GLY A 387 -18.30 -12.58 -3.83
CA GLY A 387 -16.99 -13.18 -3.94
C GLY A 387 -16.68 -14.22 -2.86
N ASP A 388 -15.84 -15.20 -3.20
CA ASP A 388 -15.46 -16.23 -2.21
C ASP A 388 -14.30 -15.74 -1.32
N VAL A 389 -14.34 -16.07 -0.02
CA VAL A 389 -13.20 -15.90 0.89
C VAL A 389 -12.53 -17.24 1.18
N SER A 390 -11.24 -17.34 0.87
CA SER A 390 -10.44 -18.56 0.95
C SER A 390 -9.17 -18.32 1.76
N GLY A 391 -9.17 -18.81 3.01
CA GLY A 391 -8.09 -18.61 3.98
C GLY A 391 -7.27 -19.88 4.25
N LEU A 392 -5.93 -19.75 4.25
CA LEU A 392 -5.01 -20.79 4.73
C LEU A 392 -4.02 -20.22 5.74
N MET A 393 -4.10 -20.68 6.99
CA MET A 393 -3.11 -20.42 8.03
C MET A 393 -2.27 -21.68 8.28
N LEU A 394 -0.97 -21.62 7.99
CA LEU A 394 -0.03 -22.72 8.20
C LEU A 394 1.14 -22.30 9.08
N GLY A 395 1.19 -22.80 10.31
CA GLY A 395 2.27 -22.42 11.25
C GLY A 395 2.20 -20.95 11.70
N THR A 396 1.04 -20.32 11.54
CA THR A 396 0.80 -18.89 11.83
C THR A 396 0.57 -18.67 13.32
N SER A 397 0.94 -17.51 13.85
CA SER A 397 0.59 -17.09 15.21
C SER A 397 -0.06 -15.72 15.25
N ALA A 398 -1.16 -15.57 16.00
CA ALA A 398 -1.75 -14.28 16.36
C ALA A 398 -1.77 -14.15 17.89
N ALA A 399 -1.11 -13.13 18.46
CA ALA A 399 -0.98 -13.05 19.91
C ALA A 399 -0.98 -11.64 20.47
N ASP A 400 -1.68 -11.47 21.59
CA ASP A 400 -1.76 -10.22 22.34
C ASP A 400 -2.24 -9.03 21.46
N ASN A 401 -3.07 -9.28 20.45
CA ASN A 401 -3.73 -8.22 19.67
C ASN A 401 -4.94 -7.68 20.46
N GLY A 402 -5.29 -6.40 20.27
CA GLY A 402 -6.39 -5.79 21.03
C GLY A 402 -7.76 -6.30 20.57
N GLY A 403 -7.90 -6.60 19.28
CA GLY A 403 -9.01 -7.32 18.67
C GLY A 403 -8.75 -8.81 18.54
N VAL A 404 -9.45 -9.44 17.61
CA VAL A 404 -9.41 -10.87 17.29
C VAL A 404 -8.06 -11.29 16.70
N GLY A 405 -7.70 -12.55 16.94
CA GLY A 405 -6.45 -13.09 16.40
C GLY A 405 -6.43 -13.20 14.87
N ALA A 406 -7.52 -13.66 14.27
CA ALA A 406 -7.74 -13.68 12.83
C ALA A 406 -9.24 -13.67 12.51
N VAL A 407 -9.65 -12.88 11.52
CA VAL A 407 -11.02 -12.70 11.06
C VAL A 407 -11.09 -13.07 9.58
N PHE A 408 -12.17 -13.73 9.17
CA PHE A 408 -12.46 -14.08 7.77
C PHE A 408 -13.96 -13.99 7.52
N GLU A 409 -14.40 -13.00 6.74
CA GLU A 409 -15.81 -12.67 6.59
C GLU A 409 -16.22 -12.61 5.12
N GLU A 410 -17.38 -13.18 4.82
CA GLU A 410 -18.07 -13.05 3.54
C GLU A 410 -19.52 -12.62 3.83
N ALA A 411 -19.90 -11.49 3.24
CA ALA A 411 -21.12 -10.76 3.61
C ALA A 411 -22.34 -11.09 2.74
N ASP A 412 -22.21 -11.45 1.45
CA ASP A 412 -23.35 -11.76 0.57
C ASP A 412 -23.32 -13.19 -0.01
N GLY A 413 -23.00 -13.34 -1.30
CA GLY A 413 -23.39 -14.51 -2.09
C GLY A 413 -22.33 -15.59 -2.27
N GLY A 414 -21.12 -15.38 -1.74
CA GLY A 414 -19.94 -16.21 -1.86
C GLY A 414 -19.83 -17.30 -0.79
N ASP A 415 -18.78 -18.14 -0.89
CA ASP A 415 -18.46 -19.14 0.12
C ASP A 415 -17.22 -18.72 0.94
N VAL A 416 -17.30 -18.72 2.27
CA VAL A 416 -16.09 -18.67 3.13
C VAL A 416 -15.50 -20.06 3.41
N THR A 417 -14.23 -20.28 3.08
CA THR A 417 -13.48 -21.52 3.38
C THR A 417 -12.14 -21.23 4.04
N VAL A 418 -11.99 -21.66 5.31
CA VAL A 418 -10.76 -21.44 6.09
C VAL A 418 -10.14 -22.76 6.54
N ILE A 419 -8.82 -22.88 6.35
CA ILE A 419 -8.00 -24.00 6.82
C ILE A 419 -6.92 -23.49 7.76
N VAL A 420 -6.95 -23.95 9.02
CA VAL A 420 -5.97 -23.60 10.04
C VAL A 420 -5.18 -24.85 10.44
N GLN A 421 -3.87 -24.84 10.22
CA GLN A 421 -3.01 -25.99 10.48
C GLN A 421 -1.73 -25.62 11.24
N GLY A 422 -1.56 -26.19 12.42
CA GLY A 422 -0.34 -26.00 13.19
C GLY A 422 -0.14 -24.56 13.69
N SER A 423 -1.24 -23.82 13.82
CA SER A 423 -1.24 -22.40 14.18
C SER A 423 -1.53 -22.19 15.66
N MET A 424 -1.30 -20.97 16.16
CA MET A 424 -1.54 -20.59 17.56
C MET A 424 -2.25 -19.24 17.66
N THR A 425 -3.19 -19.13 18.60
CA THR A 425 -3.73 -17.86 19.06
C THR A 425 -3.61 -17.77 20.58
N MET A 426 -3.31 -16.59 21.12
CA MET A 426 -3.26 -16.37 22.57
C MET A 426 -3.30 -14.88 22.95
N GLY A 427 -4.18 -14.52 23.88
CA GLY A 427 -4.26 -13.17 24.45
C GLY A 427 -4.94 -12.13 23.55
N ASN A 428 -5.63 -12.53 22.49
CA ASN A 428 -6.38 -11.66 21.59
C ASN A 428 -7.75 -11.28 22.20
N ASP A 429 -8.27 -10.10 21.90
CA ASP A 429 -9.57 -9.59 22.36
C ASP A 429 -9.74 -9.71 23.88
N ASP A 430 -8.76 -9.24 24.65
CA ASP A 430 -8.71 -9.41 26.11
C ASP A 430 -8.85 -10.88 26.60
N GLY A 431 -8.54 -11.83 25.72
CA GLY A 431 -8.72 -13.28 25.90
C GLY A 431 -10.10 -13.81 25.49
N GLY A 432 -10.86 -13.06 24.69
CA GLY A 432 -12.20 -13.35 24.18
C GLY A 432 -12.15 -14.24 22.95
N THR A 433 -11.92 -13.65 21.77
CA THR A 433 -11.93 -14.33 20.47
C THR A 433 -10.52 -14.44 19.84
N GLY A 434 -10.17 -15.64 19.40
CA GLY A 434 -8.86 -15.93 18.76
C GLY A 434 -8.96 -16.17 17.26
N LEU A 435 -10.11 -16.64 16.79
CA LEU A 435 -10.41 -16.85 15.39
C LEU A 435 -11.90 -16.64 15.17
N GLU A 436 -12.23 -15.83 14.18
CA GLU A 436 -13.58 -15.56 13.71
C GLU A 436 -13.69 -15.95 12.25
N VAL A 437 -14.79 -16.63 11.89
CA VAL A 437 -15.12 -16.97 10.51
C VAL A 437 -16.62 -16.80 10.31
N VAL A 438 -17.01 -15.86 9.45
CA VAL A 438 -18.39 -15.45 9.27
C VAL A 438 -18.82 -15.70 7.83
N GLN A 439 -20.00 -16.31 7.70
CA GLN A 439 -20.79 -16.37 6.48
C GLN A 439 -22.14 -15.74 6.80
N GLU A 440 -22.37 -14.50 6.38
CA GLU A 440 -23.58 -13.75 6.79
C GLU A 440 -24.81 -14.18 5.98
N ASP A 441 -24.71 -14.16 4.65
CA ASP A 441 -25.85 -14.38 3.76
C ASP A 441 -25.74 -15.66 2.92
N GLY A 442 -25.84 -15.54 1.61
CA GLY A 442 -26.20 -16.55 0.66
C GLY A 442 -25.07 -17.47 0.22
N GLY A 443 -24.48 -18.27 1.10
CA GLY A 443 -23.42 -19.19 0.71
C GLY A 443 -23.23 -20.39 1.62
N SER A 444 -22.01 -20.90 1.69
CA SER A 444 -21.64 -21.98 2.58
C SER A 444 -20.28 -21.76 3.23
N GLY A 445 -20.31 -21.59 4.55
CA GLY A 445 -19.10 -21.47 5.33
C GLY A 445 -18.49 -22.82 5.72
N ARG A 446 -17.15 -22.91 5.70
CA ARG A 446 -16.42 -24.08 6.19
C ARG A 446 -15.11 -23.71 6.87
N LEU A 447 -14.96 -24.19 8.11
CA LEU A 447 -13.72 -24.08 8.88
C LEU A 447 -13.12 -25.46 9.20
N VAL A 448 -11.83 -25.63 8.94
CA VAL A 448 -11.06 -26.83 9.32
C VAL A 448 -9.88 -26.44 10.20
N VAL A 449 -9.87 -26.88 11.45
CA VAL A 449 -8.76 -26.66 12.39
C VAL A 449 -8.04 -27.98 12.66
N THR A 450 -6.74 -28.04 12.41
CA THR A 450 -5.93 -29.26 12.57
C THR A 450 -4.63 -28.99 13.29
N SER A 451 -4.38 -29.72 14.39
CA SER A 451 -3.10 -29.62 15.14
C SER A 451 -2.73 -28.20 15.58
N SER A 452 -3.72 -27.34 15.83
CA SER A 452 -3.53 -25.93 16.25
C SER A 452 -3.84 -25.74 17.74
N ASP A 453 -3.26 -24.71 18.34
CA ASP A 453 -3.46 -24.30 19.74
C ASP A 453 -4.16 -22.94 19.79
N ILE A 454 -5.50 -22.97 19.72
CA ILE A 454 -6.35 -21.78 19.79
C ILE A 454 -6.82 -21.66 21.24
N GLN A 455 -6.30 -20.68 21.98
CA GLN A 455 -6.54 -20.59 23.44
C GLN A 455 -7.84 -19.87 23.79
N GLU A 456 -8.29 -18.98 22.93
CA GLU A 456 -9.51 -18.18 23.01
C GLU A 456 -10.70 -18.88 22.31
N GLU A 457 -11.84 -18.19 22.27
CA GLU A 457 -13.00 -18.64 21.50
C GLU A 457 -12.70 -18.71 20.00
N ILE A 458 -13.37 -19.64 19.34
CA ILE A 458 -13.47 -19.67 17.88
C ILE A 458 -14.93 -19.33 17.57
N GLU A 459 -15.14 -18.10 17.11
CA GLU A 459 -16.42 -17.57 16.69
C GLU A 459 -16.72 -18.02 15.27
N VAL A 460 -17.95 -18.50 15.06
CA VAL A 460 -18.41 -18.94 13.74
C VAL A 460 -19.88 -18.61 13.56
N ASP A 461 -20.22 -17.95 12.45
CA ASP A 461 -21.60 -17.82 11.97
C ASP A 461 -21.71 -18.32 10.53
N GLY A 462 -22.82 -19.00 10.20
CA GLY A 462 -23.04 -19.62 8.89
C GLY A 462 -22.03 -20.72 8.47
N VAL A 463 -21.09 -21.10 9.36
CA VAL A 463 -19.93 -21.95 9.04
C VAL A 463 -19.99 -23.35 9.66
N ASP A 464 -19.79 -24.37 8.81
CA ASP A 464 -19.59 -25.75 9.23
C ASP A 464 -18.14 -25.96 9.72
N ARG A 465 -17.96 -25.98 11.04
CA ARG A 465 -16.66 -26.21 11.68
C ARG A 465 -16.31 -27.68 11.88
N SER A 466 -15.04 -28.03 11.64
CA SER A 466 -14.45 -29.33 11.95
C SER A 466 -13.07 -29.23 12.60
N ASP A 467 -12.88 -29.94 13.71
CA ASP A 467 -11.58 -30.06 14.40
C ASP A 467 -10.99 -31.46 14.17
N MET A 468 -9.71 -31.56 13.76
CA MET A 468 -9.03 -32.81 13.40
C MET A 468 -7.73 -33.10 14.16
#